data_AF-A0A242M532-F1
#
_entry.id   AF-A0A242M532-F1
#
_cell.length_a   1.000
_cell.length_b   1.000
_cell.length_c   1.000
_cell.angle_alpha   90.00
_cell.angle_beta   90.00
_cell.angle_gamma   90.00
#
_symmetry.space_group_name_H-M   'P 1'
#
loop_
_entity.id
_entity.type
_entity.pdbx_description
1 polymer ?
#
loop_
_entity_poly.entity_id
_entity_poly.type
_entity_poly.pdbx_seq_one_letter_code
_entity_poly.pdbx_strand_id
1 'polypeptide(L)' 'MADEPTGNLDTATADDIVTLLLALNQEHGVTLVVVTHDVALANRFSRKLEVRSGELYESLL' A
#
# COMPACT_ATOMS: atom_id res chain seq x y z
N MET A 1 0.37 -2.74 10.24
CA MET A 1 -0.80 -2.08 9.64
C MET A 1 -0.52 -0.60 9.60
N ALA A 2 -0.65 0.02 8.43
CA ALA A 2 -0.55 1.46 8.27
C ALA A 2 -1.84 1.96 7.63
N ASP A 3 -2.49 2.93 8.28
CA ASP A 3 -3.69 3.61 7.80
C ASP A 3 -3.28 4.94 7.17
N GLU A 4 -3.47 5.08 5.86
CA GLU A 4 -3.01 6.22 5.05
C GLU A 4 -1.59 6.73 5.41
N PRO A 5 -0.55 5.88 5.34
CA PRO A 5 0.82 6.26 5.76
C PRO A 5 1.42 7.45 5.00
N THR A 6 0.82 7.82 3.87
CA THR A 6 1.32 8.84 2.94
C THR A 6 0.43 10.09 2.89
N GLY A 7 -0.70 10.12 3.60
CA GLY A 7 -1.71 11.18 3.44
C GLY A 7 -1.27 12.59 3.84
N ASN A 8 -0.29 12.71 4.75
CA ASN A 8 0.28 13.98 5.21
C ASN A 8 1.73 14.22 4.74
N LEU A 9 2.26 13.35 3.89
CA LEU A 9 3.65 13.44 3.41
C LEU A 9 3.66 13.98 1.99
N ASP A 10 4.73 14.68 1.63
CA ASP A 10 4.95 14.99 0.22
C ASP A 10 5.16 13.69 -0.57
N THR A 11 4.86 13.73 -1.88
CA THR A 11 4.85 12.54 -2.74
C THR A 11 6.21 11.83 -2.76
N ALA A 12 7.32 12.57 -2.61
CA ALA A 12 8.66 12.01 -2.60
C ALA A 12 8.94 11.22 -1.31
N THR A 13 8.65 11.80 -0.14
CA THR A 13 8.85 11.13 1.16
C THR A 13 7.94 9.91 1.31
N ALA A 14 6.72 10.00 0.79
CA ALA A 14 5.79 8.87 0.72
C ALA A 14 6.38 7.69 -0.09
N ASP A 15 6.99 7.97 -1.24
CA ASP A 15 7.56 6.93 -2.12
C ASP A 15 8.77 6.24 -1.48
N ASP A 16 9.63 7.00 -0.78
CA ASP A 16 10.78 6.48 -0.05
C ASP A 16 10.37 5.55 1.10
N ILE A 17 9.37 5.96 1.90
CA ILE A 17 8.86 5.13 3.01
C ILE A 17 8.28 3.83 2.49
N VAL A 18 7.48 3.89 1.42
CA VAL A 18 6.88 2.69 0.81
C VAL A 18 7.97 1.77 0.28
N THR A 19 9.00 2.32 -0.36
CA THR A 19 10.16 1.55 -0.84
C THR A 19 10.82 0.79 0.30
N LEU A 20 11.04 1.44 1.45
CA LEU A 20 11.62 0.81 2.63
C LEU A 20 10.71 -0.30 3.19
N LEU A 21 9.40 -0.03 3.30
CA LEU A 21 8.44 -1.02 3.82
C LEU A 21 8.34 -2.25 2.91
N LEU A 22 8.40 -2.07 1.59
CA LEU A 22 8.43 -3.17 0.62
C LEU A 22 9.73 -3.97 0.72
N ALA A 23 10.88 -3.30 0.89
CA ALA A 23 12.16 -3.98 1.09
C ALA A 23 12.13 -4.85 2.37
N LEU A 24 11.59 -4.33 3.47
CA LEU A 24 11.42 -5.08 4.71
C LEU A 24 10.48 -6.29 4.55
N ASN A 25 9.37 -6.14 3.83
CA ASN A 25 8.46 -7.24 3.49
C ASN A 25 9.19 -8.36 2.72
N GLN A 26 10.02 -8.00 1.75
CA GLN A 26 10.77 -8.95 0.92
C GLN A 26 11.91 -9.62 1.68
N GLU A 27 12.67 -8.86 2.48
CA GLU A 27 13.86 -9.35 3.18
C GLU A 27 13.50 -10.19 4.40
N HIS A 28 12.51 -9.76 5.19
CA HIS A 28 12.17 -10.39 6.46
C HIS A 28 10.91 -11.26 6.39
N GLY A 29 10.23 -11.34 5.24
CA GLY A 29 9.00 -12.11 5.07
C GLY A 29 7.83 -11.61 5.92
N VAL A 30 7.90 -10.36 6.42
CA VAL A 30 6.85 -9.77 7.25
C VAL A 30 5.62 -9.45 6.41
N THR A 31 4.41 -9.68 6.92
CA THR A 31 3.19 -9.32 6.17
C THR A 31 2.92 -7.82 6.26
N LEU A 32 2.80 -7.16 5.10
CA LEU A 32 2.49 -5.74 4.99
C LEU A 32 1.05 -5.55 4.49
N VAL A 33 0.25 -4.79 5.24
CA VAL A 33 -1.11 -4.37 4.88
C VAL A 33 -1.16 -2.85 4.92
N VAL A 34 -1.50 -2.25 3.78
CA VAL A 34 -1.56 -0.80 3.56
C VAL A 34 -2.95 -0.44 3.05
N VAL A 35 -3.54 0.60 3.63
CA VAL A 35 -4.77 1.23 3.14
C VAL A 35 -4.39 2.56 2.51
N THR A 36 -4.81 2.78 1.26
CA THR A 36 -4.52 4.01 0.51
C THR A 36 -5.61 4.29 -0.51
N HIS A 37 -5.83 5.57 -0.81
CA HIS A 37 -6.63 6.04 -1.94
C HIS A 37 -5.77 6.30 -3.20
N ASP A 38 -4.44 6.19 -3.09
CA ASP A 38 -3.50 6.36 -4.20
C ASP A 38 -3.34 5.04 -4.99
N VAL A 39 -3.86 5.05 -6.22
CA VAL A 39 -3.79 3.92 -7.15
C VAL A 39 -2.35 3.61 -7.60
N ALA A 40 -1.50 4.63 -7.75
CA ALA A 40 -0.10 4.44 -8.14
C ALA A 40 0.66 3.68 -7.05
N LEU A 41 0.43 4.05 -5.79
CA LEU A 41 0.96 3.32 -4.64
C LEU A 41 0.44 1.88 -4.59
N ALA A 42 -0.88 1.68 -4.71
CA ALA A 42 -1.48 0.34 -4.69
C ALA A 42 -0.88 -0.58 -5.76
N ASN A 43 -0.54 -0.05 -6.95
CA ASN A 43 0.07 -0.80 -8.04
C ASN A 43 1.48 -1.32 -7.75
N ARG A 44 2.15 -0.86 -6.68
CA ARG A 44 3.45 -1.38 -6.25
C ARG A 44 3.35 -2.70 -5.49
N PHE A 45 2.15 -3.14 -5.13
CA PHE A 45 1.88 -4.36 -4.37
C PHE A 45 1.42 -5.51 -5.27
N SER A 46 1.73 -6.74 -4.86
CA SER A 46 1.39 -7.97 -5.60
C SER A 46 -0.08 -8.38 -5.47
N ARG A 47 -0.79 -7.90 -4.44
CA ARG A 47 -2.22 -8.16 -4.20
C ARG A 47 -2.93 -6.86 -3.87
N LYS A 48 -4.11 -6.68 -4.45
CA LYS A 48 -4.92 -5.46 -4.31
C LYS A 48 -6.37 -5.83 -4.05
N LEU A 49 -6.95 -5.20 -3.04
CA LEU A 49 -8.37 -5.29 -2.73
C LEU A 49 -8.95 -3.88 -2.77
N GLU A 50 -10.11 -3.73 -3.38
CA GLU A 50 -10.87 -2.49 -3.39
C GLU A 50 -12.02 -2.57 -2.41
N VAL A 51 -12.19 -1.51 -1.61
CA VAL A 51 -13.35 -1.36 -0.73
C VAL A 51 -14.39 -0.52 -1.45
N ARG A 52 -15.57 -1.09 -1.70
CA ARG A 52 -16.71 -0.37 -2.31
C ARG A 52 -17.96 -0.62 -1.45
N SER A 53 -18.57 0.46 -0.96
CA SER A 53 -19.78 0.38 -0.11
C SER A 53 -19.64 -0.54 1.10
N GLY A 54 -18.44 -0.65 1.69
CA GLY A 54 -18.15 -1.52 2.83
C GLY A 54 -17.88 -2.99 2.48
N GLU A 55 -17.89 -3.35 1.19
CA GLU A 55 -17.56 -4.69 0.72
C GLU A 55 -16.18 -4.71 0.05
N LEU A 56 -15.49 -5.84 0.17
CA LEU A 56 -14.17 -6.07 -0.43
C LEU A 56 -14.29 -6.78 -1.77
N TYR A 57 -13.62 -6.22 -2.78
CA TYR A 57 -13.53 -6.77 -4.13
C TYR A 57 -12.08 -7.02 -4.49
N GLU A 58 -11.79 -8.16 -5.10
CA GLU A 58 -10.45 -8.41 -5.63
C GLU A 58 -10.23 -7.57 -6.88
N SER A 59 -9.16 -6.77 -6.89
CA SER A 59 -8.84 -5.93 -8.04
C SER A 59 -8.18 -6.80 -9.10
N LEU A 60 -8.94 -7.13 -10.14
CA LEU A 60 -8.47 -7.82 -11.35
C LEU A 60 -7.67 -6.82 -12.20
N LEU A 61 -6.39 -6.66 -11.91
CA LEU A 61 -5.42 -5.96 -12.77
C LEU A 61 -4.38 -6.95 -13.28
#